data_AF-I1DUV7-F1
#
_entry.id   AF-I1DUV7-F1
#
_cell.length_a   1.000
_cell.length_b   1.000
_cell.length_c   1.000
_cell.angle_alpha   90.00
_cell.angle_beta   90.00
_cell.angle_gamma   90.00
#
_symmetry.space_group_name_H-M   'P 1'
#
loop_
_entity.id
_entity.type
_entity.pdbx_description
1 polymer ?
#
loop_
_entity_poly.entity_id
_entity_poly.type
_entity_poly.pdbx_seq_one_letter_code
_entity_poly.pdbx_strand_id
1 'polypeptide(L)'
;MDPLAVVTLKQALQLAPTVAEHQLSEHIVSYLKQHQSVLGSAAGWQSWPAQRQAVLCLQLCCQQAGLSAGKLDGWWGPQTDYASEQLAALQQQGKLPELWRDNFSTPANPHGWPLDREAELRAFYGEPGTQLVKMTLPYPLRLAWDTGTTVLSTQCHQKVVASMQKVLEQVLLYYGFDAVQQLRLDLYGGGFNLRAKRGGSSLSTHSWGIAFDFDPAHNQLKWDSSKASLARPEYAYWWQCWEEEGWVSLGRSRNYDWMHVQAARL
;
A
#
# COMPACT_ATOMS: atom_id res chain seq x y z
N MET A 1 10.38 -29.38 -12.59
CA MET A 1 11.08 -28.25 -11.94
C MET A 1 12.13 -27.78 -12.91
N ASP A 2 11.92 -26.59 -13.45
CA ASP A 2 12.66 -26.01 -14.58
C ASP A 2 14.03 -25.46 -14.08
N PRO A 3 15.17 -25.69 -14.75
CA PRO A 3 16.51 -25.48 -14.18
C PRO A 3 16.93 -24.00 -14.03
N LEU A 4 16.13 -23.05 -14.51
CA LEU A 4 16.46 -21.63 -14.53
C LEU A 4 15.67 -20.88 -13.45
N ALA A 5 16.26 -20.74 -12.27
CA ALA A 5 15.72 -19.86 -11.24
C ALA A 5 15.69 -18.41 -11.78
N VAL A 6 14.55 -17.72 -11.62
CA VAL A 6 14.35 -16.37 -12.17
C VAL A 6 15.25 -15.35 -11.49
N VAL A 7 15.62 -15.61 -10.24
CA VAL A 7 16.64 -14.85 -9.51
C VAL A 7 17.97 -14.87 -10.27
N THR A 8 18.37 -16.03 -10.80
CA THR A 8 19.61 -16.19 -11.60
C THR A 8 19.54 -15.42 -12.92
N LEU A 9 18.36 -15.40 -13.57
CA LEU A 9 18.15 -14.63 -14.81
C LEU A 9 18.14 -13.11 -14.57
N LYS A 10 17.52 -12.63 -13.48
CA LYS A 10 17.55 -11.21 -13.10
C LYS A 10 18.96 -10.75 -12.72
N GLN A 11 19.71 -11.57 -11.97
CA GLN A 11 21.10 -11.26 -11.60
C GLN A 11 22.01 -11.20 -12.84
N ALA A 12 21.84 -12.12 -13.79
CA ALA A 12 22.61 -12.10 -15.04
C ALA A 12 22.32 -10.88 -15.93
N LEU A 13 21.11 -10.32 -15.86
CA LEU A 13 20.76 -9.08 -16.58
C LEU A 13 21.36 -7.81 -15.95
N GLN A 14 21.95 -7.89 -14.75
CA GLN A 14 22.51 -6.76 -13.99
C GLN A 14 24.04 -6.76 -13.87
N LEU A 15 24.74 -7.77 -14.41
CA LEU A 15 26.19 -7.95 -14.25
C LEU A 15 26.96 -7.60 -15.53
N ALA A 16 28.25 -7.24 -15.35
CA ALA A 16 29.24 -7.07 -16.42
C ALA A 16 29.87 -8.42 -16.80
N PRO A 17 30.41 -8.59 -18.03
CA PRO A 17 30.64 -9.91 -18.61
C PRO A 17 31.71 -10.75 -17.89
N THR A 18 31.37 -12.01 -17.59
CA THR A 18 32.25 -13.03 -16.97
C THR A 18 32.04 -14.43 -17.57
N VAL A 19 32.94 -15.38 -17.31
CA VAL A 19 32.88 -16.79 -17.81
C VAL A 19 31.55 -17.49 -17.48
N ALA A 20 30.87 -17.09 -16.40
CA ALA A 20 29.55 -17.60 -16.02
C ALA A 20 28.44 -17.23 -17.02
N GLU A 21 28.58 -16.14 -17.78
CA GLU A 21 27.60 -15.74 -18.81
C GLU A 21 27.57 -16.69 -20.00
N HIS A 22 28.70 -17.29 -20.40
CA HIS A 22 28.75 -18.18 -21.57
C HIS A 22 27.91 -19.44 -21.34
N GLN A 23 28.04 -20.08 -20.17
CA GLN A 23 27.24 -21.25 -19.81
C GLN A 23 25.76 -20.90 -19.63
N LEU A 24 25.44 -19.73 -19.05
CA LEU A 24 24.06 -19.28 -18.90
C LEU A 24 23.42 -18.97 -20.25
N SER A 25 24.17 -18.38 -21.18
CA SER A 25 23.76 -18.09 -22.56
C SER A 25 23.42 -19.38 -23.31
N GLU A 26 24.23 -20.44 -23.18
CA GLU A 26 23.95 -21.75 -23.80
C GLU A 26 22.66 -22.38 -23.25
N HIS A 27 22.44 -22.34 -21.94
CA HIS A 27 21.20 -22.84 -21.33
C HIS A 27 19.97 -22.07 -21.79
N ILE A 28 20.05 -20.72 -21.84
CA ILE A 28 18.97 -19.87 -22.34
C ILE A 28 18.63 -20.22 -23.80
N VAL A 29 19.65 -20.35 -24.66
CA VAL A 29 19.46 -20.68 -26.08
C VAL A 29 18.88 -22.08 -26.23
N SER A 30 19.36 -23.07 -25.46
CA SER A 30 18.82 -24.43 -25.48
C SER A 30 17.35 -24.46 -25.04
N TYR A 31 17.02 -23.72 -23.97
CA TYR A 31 15.67 -23.61 -23.45
C TYR A 31 14.69 -23.00 -24.47
N LEU A 32 15.08 -21.89 -25.10
CA LEU A 32 14.29 -21.22 -26.13
C LEU A 32 14.11 -22.11 -27.38
N LYS A 33 15.12 -22.88 -27.78
CA LYS A 33 15.00 -23.86 -28.89
C LYS A 33 14.00 -24.96 -28.58
N GLN A 34 14.02 -25.51 -27.38
CA GLN A 34 13.08 -26.54 -26.95
C GLN A 34 11.61 -26.05 -27.02
N HIS A 35 11.40 -24.77 -26.78
CA HIS A 35 10.08 -24.13 -26.75
C HIS A 35 9.78 -23.28 -28.00
N GLN A 36 10.46 -23.52 -29.12
CA GLN A 36 10.36 -22.68 -30.31
C GLN A 36 8.94 -22.57 -30.90
N SER A 37 8.10 -23.59 -30.71
CA SER A 37 6.71 -23.60 -31.20
C SER A 37 5.83 -22.48 -30.62
N VAL A 38 6.14 -22.00 -29.41
CA VAL A 38 5.37 -20.92 -28.75
C VAL A 38 6.00 -19.53 -28.95
N LEU A 39 7.20 -19.46 -29.53
CA LEU A 39 7.94 -18.21 -29.79
C LEU A 39 7.50 -17.51 -31.10
N GLY A 40 6.27 -17.70 -31.55
CA GLY A 40 5.80 -17.22 -32.86
C GLY A 40 5.91 -15.70 -33.05
N SER A 41 5.87 -14.91 -31.97
CA SER A 41 6.09 -13.45 -32.01
C SER A 41 7.56 -13.03 -31.97
N ALA A 42 8.48 -13.98 -31.70
CA ALA A 42 9.93 -13.79 -31.64
C ALA A 42 10.65 -14.39 -32.85
N ALA A 43 10.13 -14.15 -34.07
CA ALA A 43 10.78 -14.65 -35.28
C ALA A 43 12.23 -14.14 -35.39
N GLY A 44 13.18 -15.05 -35.61
CA GLY A 44 14.61 -14.72 -35.73
C GLY A 44 15.32 -14.41 -34.42
N TRP A 45 14.77 -14.79 -33.26
CA TRP A 45 15.40 -14.54 -31.96
C TRP A 45 16.84 -15.08 -31.83
N GLN A 46 17.22 -16.07 -32.64
CA GLN A 46 18.54 -16.68 -32.65
C GLN A 46 19.65 -15.67 -33.00
N SER A 47 19.32 -14.60 -33.74
CA SER A 47 20.27 -13.54 -34.11
C SER A 47 20.26 -12.35 -33.15
N TRP A 48 19.40 -12.37 -32.12
CA TRP A 48 19.30 -11.26 -31.17
C TRP A 48 20.48 -11.22 -30.19
N PRO A 49 20.79 -10.04 -29.62
CA PRO A 49 21.77 -9.92 -28.56
C PRO A 49 21.42 -10.83 -27.36
N ALA A 50 22.44 -11.36 -26.68
CA ALA A 50 22.26 -12.27 -25.54
C ALA A 50 21.32 -11.72 -24.45
N GLN A 51 21.42 -10.42 -24.16
CA GLN A 51 20.51 -9.74 -23.23
C GLN A 51 19.04 -9.84 -23.65
N ARG A 52 18.76 -9.65 -24.95
CA ARG A 52 17.39 -9.73 -25.50
C ARG A 52 16.88 -11.17 -25.49
N GLN A 53 17.75 -12.16 -25.71
CA GLN A 53 17.42 -13.58 -25.57
C GLN A 53 17.11 -13.94 -24.10
N ALA A 54 17.85 -13.38 -23.15
CA ALA A 54 17.59 -13.57 -21.72
C ALA A 54 16.23 -12.99 -21.30
N VAL A 55 15.86 -11.80 -21.79
CA VAL A 55 14.53 -11.22 -21.55
C VAL A 55 13.44 -12.09 -22.19
N LEU A 56 13.65 -12.59 -23.41
CA LEU A 56 12.70 -13.50 -24.06
C LEU A 56 12.49 -14.78 -23.24
N CYS A 57 13.58 -15.35 -22.71
CA CYS A 57 13.52 -16.52 -21.83
C CYS A 57 12.72 -16.22 -20.55
N LEU A 58 12.95 -15.06 -19.92
CA LEU A 58 12.19 -14.65 -18.74
C LEU A 58 10.70 -14.47 -19.04
N GLN A 59 10.36 -13.83 -20.16
CA GLN A 59 8.97 -13.66 -20.59
C GLN A 59 8.29 -15.04 -20.79
N LEU A 60 9.00 -16.00 -21.40
CA LEU A 60 8.52 -17.36 -21.58
C LEU A 60 8.31 -18.09 -20.24
N CYS A 61 9.26 -18.01 -19.31
CA CYS A 61 9.13 -18.60 -17.98
C CYS A 61 7.92 -18.02 -17.22
N CYS A 62 7.70 -16.71 -17.31
CA CYS A 62 6.51 -16.06 -16.74
C CYS A 62 5.22 -16.62 -17.35
N GLN A 63 5.15 -16.74 -18.68
CA GLN A 63 3.96 -17.25 -19.36
C GLN A 63 3.67 -18.72 -19.00
N GLN A 64 4.69 -19.56 -18.85
CA GLN A 64 4.53 -20.96 -18.42
C GLN A 64 4.07 -21.08 -16.97
N ALA A 65 4.38 -20.11 -16.12
CA ALA A 65 3.85 -20.00 -14.76
C ALA A 65 2.43 -19.38 -14.71
N GLY A 66 1.81 -19.12 -15.86
CA GLY A 66 0.49 -18.50 -15.96
C GLY A 66 0.49 -16.97 -15.74
N LEU A 67 1.66 -16.34 -15.73
CA LEU A 67 1.82 -14.90 -15.52
C LEU A 67 1.93 -14.15 -16.86
N SER A 68 1.22 -13.03 -16.96
CA SER A 68 1.19 -12.24 -18.19
C SER A 68 2.40 -11.30 -18.26
N ALA A 69 3.46 -11.71 -18.98
CA ALA A 69 4.66 -10.91 -19.20
C ALA A 69 4.63 -10.01 -20.45
N GLY A 70 3.49 -9.98 -21.15
CA GLY A 70 3.32 -9.26 -22.41
C GLY A 70 3.66 -10.12 -23.63
N LYS A 71 4.05 -9.49 -24.74
CA LYS A 71 4.48 -10.20 -25.96
C LYS A 71 5.84 -10.85 -25.72
N LEU A 72 6.05 -12.04 -26.29
CA LEU A 72 7.36 -12.69 -26.30
C LEU A 72 8.25 -12.03 -27.37
N ASP A 73 8.76 -10.84 -27.08
CA ASP A 73 9.52 -10.00 -28.03
C ASP A 73 10.95 -9.67 -27.57
N GLY A 74 11.31 -10.13 -26.36
CA GLY A 74 12.59 -9.88 -25.71
C GLY A 74 12.76 -8.44 -25.21
N TRP A 75 11.72 -7.62 -25.16
CA TRP A 75 11.78 -6.26 -24.62
C TRP A 75 11.34 -6.19 -23.17
N TRP A 76 12.12 -5.51 -22.33
CA TRP A 76 11.76 -5.26 -20.94
C TRP A 76 10.77 -4.11 -20.82
N GLY A 77 9.48 -4.42 -20.77
CA GLY A 77 8.41 -3.45 -20.52
C GLY A 77 7.78 -3.59 -19.12
N PRO A 78 6.87 -2.67 -18.74
CA PRO A 78 6.20 -2.70 -17.43
C PRO A 78 5.50 -4.03 -17.12
N GLN A 79 4.97 -4.70 -18.15
CA GLN A 79 4.30 -5.98 -17.99
C GLN A 79 5.28 -7.14 -17.76
N THR A 80 6.45 -7.12 -18.41
CA THR A 80 7.54 -8.07 -18.16
C THR A 80 8.13 -7.87 -16.77
N ASP A 81 8.31 -6.62 -16.35
CA ASP A 81 8.78 -6.24 -15.02
C ASP A 81 7.86 -6.82 -13.94
N TYR A 82 6.56 -6.49 -13.99
CA TYR A 82 5.56 -6.98 -13.05
C TYR A 82 5.45 -8.51 -13.02
N ALA A 83 5.42 -9.18 -14.17
CA ALA A 83 5.37 -10.64 -14.23
C ALA A 83 6.63 -11.29 -13.63
N SER A 84 7.80 -10.66 -13.82
CA SER A 84 9.05 -11.16 -13.26
C SER A 84 9.12 -11.05 -11.74
N GLU A 85 8.51 -10.01 -11.15
CA GLU A 85 8.36 -9.87 -9.71
C GLU A 85 7.42 -10.92 -9.13
N GLN A 86 6.26 -11.11 -9.77
CA GLN A 86 5.30 -12.15 -9.37
C GLN A 86 5.91 -13.55 -9.44
N LEU A 87 6.68 -13.84 -10.50
CA LEU A 87 7.34 -15.14 -10.64
C LEU A 87 8.44 -15.34 -9.59
N ALA A 88 9.22 -14.31 -9.29
CA ALA A 88 10.22 -14.36 -8.22
C ALA A 88 9.56 -14.61 -6.85
N ALA A 89 8.46 -13.92 -6.54
CA ALA A 89 7.70 -14.14 -5.31
C ALA A 89 7.11 -15.56 -5.22
N LEU A 90 6.55 -16.06 -6.33
CA LEU A 90 6.01 -17.43 -6.40
C LEU A 90 7.10 -18.47 -6.14
N GLN A 91 8.31 -18.29 -6.70
CA GLN A 91 9.44 -19.20 -6.50
C GLN A 91 10.00 -19.14 -5.07
N GLN A 92 10.02 -17.96 -4.44
CA GLN A 92 10.58 -17.79 -3.09
C GLN A 92 9.59 -18.17 -1.98
N GLN A 93 8.32 -17.83 -2.15
CA GLN A 93 7.32 -17.88 -1.08
C GLN A 93 6.18 -18.87 -1.36
N GLY A 94 6.13 -19.46 -2.56
CA GLY A 94 5.07 -20.40 -2.95
C GLY A 94 3.71 -19.75 -3.21
N LYS A 95 3.61 -18.42 -3.15
CA LYS A 95 2.37 -17.66 -3.39
C LYS A 95 2.64 -16.38 -4.19
N LEU A 96 1.62 -15.94 -4.93
CA LEU A 96 1.66 -14.64 -5.60
C LEU A 96 1.53 -13.50 -4.59
N PRO A 97 2.12 -12.32 -4.87
CA PRO A 97 1.84 -11.10 -4.12
C PRO A 97 0.34 -10.77 -4.17
N GLU A 98 -0.18 -10.16 -3.12
CA GLU A 98 -1.58 -9.73 -3.10
C GLU A 98 -1.85 -8.66 -4.17
N LEU A 99 -3.02 -8.73 -4.81
CA LEU A 99 -3.47 -7.79 -5.84
C LEU A 99 -3.82 -6.46 -5.19
N TRP A 100 -2.82 -5.60 -5.02
CA TRP A 100 -2.94 -4.33 -4.31
C TRP A 100 -3.95 -3.35 -4.95
N ARG A 101 -4.26 -3.49 -6.25
CA ARG A 101 -5.25 -2.66 -6.95
C ARG A 101 -6.70 -3.15 -6.79
N ASP A 102 -6.91 -4.43 -6.51
CA ASP A 102 -8.24 -5.05 -6.54
C ASP A 102 -8.88 -5.13 -5.15
N ASN A 103 -8.16 -4.70 -4.10
CA ASN A 103 -8.69 -4.61 -2.75
C ASN A 103 -9.49 -3.30 -2.56
N PHE A 104 -10.64 -3.22 -3.22
CA PHE A 104 -11.71 -2.29 -2.85
C PHE A 104 -12.68 -3.00 -1.91
N SER A 105 -12.23 -3.30 -0.68
CA SER A 105 -13.19 -3.64 0.37
C SER A 105 -14.05 -2.40 0.58
N THR A 106 -15.37 -2.52 0.34
CA THR A 106 -16.29 -1.54 0.92
C THR A 106 -16.06 -1.66 2.43
N PRO A 107 -15.47 -0.65 3.12
CA PRO A 107 -14.99 -0.89 4.48
C PRO A 107 -16.19 -1.35 5.30
N ALA A 108 -16.01 -2.42 6.09
CA ALA A 108 -17.05 -2.93 6.98
C ALA A 108 -17.63 -1.77 7.77
N ASN A 109 -18.91 -1.78 8.15
CA ASN A 109 -19.46 -0.71 8.99
C ASN A 109 -20.05 -1.27 10.28
N PRO A 110 -19.24 -1.98 11.10
CA PRO A 110 -19.75 -2.68 12.28
C PRO A 110 -20.36 -1.74 13.33
N HIS A 111 -19.94 -0.48 13.32
CA HIS A 111 -20.41 0.54 14.26
C HIS A 111 -21.51 1.45 13.69
N GLY A 112 -21.92 1.23 12.43
CA GLY A 112 -22.98 2.03 11.80
C GLY A 112 -22.63 3.51 11.65
N TRP A 113 -21.38 3.83 11.31
CA TRP A 113 -20.94 5.20 11.09
C TRP A 113 -21.82 5.91 10.05
N PRO A 114 -22.28 7.14 10.33
CA PRO A 114 -23.18 7.91 9.47
C PRO A 114 -22.44 8.43 8.22
N LEU A 115 -23.18 8.93 7.24
CA LEU A 115 -22.60 9.68 6.12
C LEU A 115 -22.01 11.02 6.60
N ASP A 116 -20.94 11.52 5.96
CA ASP A 116 -20.36 12.86 6.17
C ASP A 116 -21.28 13.94 5.57
N ARG A 117 -22.47 14.04 6.14
CA ARG A 117 -23.48 15.06 5.90
C ARG A 117 -23.86 15.63 7.24
N GLU A 118 -23.86 16.94 7.37
CA GLU A 118 -24.02 17.61 8.66
C GLU A 118 -25.25 17.15 9.44
N ALA A 119 -26.39 16.95 8.77
CA ALA A 119 -27.61 16.44 9.40
C ALA A 119 -27.44 15.02 9.99
N GLU A 120 -26.74 14.13 9.28
CA GLU A 120 -26.48 12.74 9.70
C GLU A 120 -25.46 12.69 10.85
N LEU A 121 -24.41 13.52 10.76
CA LEU A 121 -23.44 13.67 11.84
C LEU A 121 -24.09 14.18 13.12
N ARG A 122 -24.96 15.20 13.02
CA ARG A 122 -25.72 15.72 14.16
C ARG A 122 -26.68 14.69 14.73
N ALA A 123 -27.39 13.95 13.87
CA ALA A 123 -28.30 12.89 14.33
C ALA A 123 -27.56 11.77 15.07
N PHE A 124 -26.36 11.41 14.64
CA PHE A 124 -25.63 10.26 15.19
C PHE A 124 -24.68 10.63 16.35
N TYR A 125 -23.94 11.74 16.24
CA TYR A 125 -22.92 12.22 17.18
C TYR A 125 -23.38 13.42 18.02
N GLY A 126 -24.51 14.06 17.69
CA GLY A 126 -24.95 15.28 18.35
C GLY A 126 -24.23 16.54 17.84
N GLU A 127 -24.32 17.61 18.61
CA GLU A 127 -23.75 18.91 18.24
C GLU A 127 -22.21 18.85 18.18
N PRO A 128 -21.56 19.56 17.24
CA PRO A 128 -20.11 19.68 17.19
C PRO A 128 -19.52 20.14 18.54
N GLY A 129 -18.40 19.55 18.95
CA GLY A 129 -17.74 19.87 20.22
C GLY A 129 -18.42 19.30 21.47
N THR A 130 -19.47 18.50 21.32
CA THR A 130 -20.15 17.84 22.45
C THR A 130 -19.79 16.35 22.54
N GLN A 131 -20.11 15.73 23.69
CA GLN A 131 -19.89 14.29 23.94
C GLN A 131 -18.43 13.83 23.77
N LEU A 132 -17.50 14.76 23.96
CA LEU A 132 -16.07 14.50 23.88
C LEU A 132 -15.54 13.93 25.19
N VAL A 133 -14.71 12.92 25.08
CA VAL A 133 -14.00 12.30 26.20
C VAL A 133 -12.51 12.25 25.89
N LYS A 134 -11.70 12.06 26.94
CA LYS A 134 -10.25 11.91 26.81
C LYS A 134 -9.92 10.43 26.76
N MET A 135 -9.29 10.00 25.67
CA MET A 135 -8.84 8.64 25.45
C MET A 135 -7.33 8.56 25.66
N THR A 136 -6.86 7.63 26.48
CA THR A 136 -5.44 7.29 26.59
C THR A 136 -5.01 6.50 25.36
N LEU A 137 -3.88 6.88 24.77
CA LEU A 137 -3.33 6.22 23.59
C LEU A 137 -2.56 4.96 24.01
N PRO A 138 -2.66 3.85 23.26
CA PRO A 138 -2.00 2.59 23.63
C PRO A 138 -0.48 2.63 23.48
N TYR A 139 0.05 3.61 22.75
CA TYR A 139 1.47 3.95 22.69
C TYR A 139 1.64 5.47 22.57
N PRO A 140 2.80 6.03 22.99
CA PRO A 140 3.05 7.45 22.86
C PRO A 140 3.11 7.87 21.40
N LEU A 141 2.36 8.91 21.05
CA LEU A 141 2.51 9.61 19.77
C LEU A 141 3.44 10.83 19.95
N ARG A 142 3.93 11.39 18.84
CA ARG A 142 4.71 12.64 18.79
C ARG A 142 3.96 13.66 17.95
N LEU A 143 3.94 14.93 18.35
CA LEU A 143 3.34 15.97 17.50
C LEU A 143 4.12 16.11 16.19
N ALA A 144 3.43 16.09 15.06
CA ALA A 144 4.07 16.04 13.75
C ALA A 144 4.90 17.29 13.40
N TRP A 145 4.58 18.45 13.99
CA TRP A 145 5.32 19.71 13.81
C TRP A 145 6.27 20.02 14.97
N ASP A 146 6.25 19.23 16.04
CA ASP A 146 7.16 19.34 17.19
C ASP A 146 7.40 17.95 17.77
N THR A 147 8.28 17.20 17.09
CA THR A 147 8.50 15.77 17.39
C THR A 147 9.14 15.51 18.76
N GLY A 148 9.59 16.55 19.46
CA GLY A 148 10.01 16.46 20.86
C GLY A 148 8.83 16.39 21.84
N THR A 149 7.63 16.78 21.43
CA THR A 149 6.44 16.75 22.27
C THR A 149 5.72 15.41 22.14
N THR A 150 5.58 14.71 23.28
CA THR A 150 4.86 13.45 23.40
C THR A 150 3.37 13.68 23.70
N VAL A 151 2.52 12.94 23.00
CA VAL A 151 1.07 12.90 23.20
C VAL A 151 0.68 11.51 23.72
N LEU A 152 0.20 11.45 24.97
CA LEU A 152 -0.20 10.21 25.65
C LEU A 152 -1.72 9.99 25.63
N SER A 153 -2.47 11.00 25.23
CA SER A 153 -3.93 10.98 25.21
C SER A 153 -4.45 12.00 24.22
N THR A 154 -5.63 11.75 23.67
CA THR A 154 -6.32 12.70 22.80
C THR A 154 -7.80 12.81 23.15
N GLN A 155 -8.43 13.90 22.73
CA GLN A 155 -9.85 14.12 22.88
C GLN A 155 -10.59 13.63 21.64
N CYS A 156 -11.64 12.83 21.83
CA CYS A 156 -12.44 12.24 20.77
C CYS A 156 -13.89 12.04 21.21
N HIS A 157 -14.78 11.76 20.26
CA HIS A 157 -16.18 11.46 20.59
C HIS A 157 -16.29 10.14 21.36
N GLN A 158 -17.13 10.08 22.39
CA GLN A 158 -17.30 8.87 23.23
C GLN A 158 -17.59 7.59 22.43
N LYS A 159 -18.34 7.71 21.32
CA LYS A 159 -18.69 6.58 20.44
C LYS A 159 -17.50 5.96 19.70
N VAL A 160 -16.42 6.71 19.47
CA VAL A 160 -15.29 6.23 18.66
C VAL A 160 -14.12 5.70 19.50
N VAL A 161 -14.18 5.85 20.82
CA VAL A 161 -13.10 5.50 21.76
C VAL A 161 -12.67 4.04 21.61
N ALA A 162 -13.59 3.10 21.82
CA ALA A 162 -13.27 1.67 21.82
C ALA A 162 -12.70 1.21 20.46
N SER A 163 -13.28 1.73 19.38
CA SER A 163 -12.84 1.45 18.01
C SER A 163 -11.44 1.99 17.75
N MET A 164 -11.17 3.26 18.08
CA MET A 164 -9.86 3.88 17.91
C MET A 164 -8.78 3.22 18.78
N GLN A 165 -9.10 2.85 20.02
CA GLN A 165 -8.18 2.09 20.89
C GLN A 165 -7.81 0.76 20.24
N LYS A 166 -8.81 -0.01 19.80
CA LYS A 166 -8.59 -1.30 19.15
C LYS A 166 -7.70 -1.16 17.91
N VAL A 167 -7.94 -0.17 17.05
CA VAL A 167 -7.09 0.08 15.86
C VAL A 167 -5.64 0.29 16.27
N LEU A 168 -5.38 1.22 17.18
CA LEU A 168 -4.02 1.57 17.56
C LEU A 168 -3.33 0.43 18.33
N GLU A 169 -4.07 -0.34 19.13
CA GLU A 169 -3.55 -1.56 19.78
C GLU A 169 -3.15 -2.63 18.76
N GLN A 170 -3.95 -2.87 17.72
CA GLN A 170 -3.62 -3.83 16.66
C GLN A 170 -2.40 -3.36 15.85
N VAL A 171 -2.33 -2.06 15.53
CA VAL A 171 -1.16 -1.45 14.87
C VAL A 171 0.10 -1.68 15.70
N LEU A 172 0.04 -1.41 17.02
CA LEU A 172 1.18 -1.62 17.91
C LEU A 172 1.56 -3.10 17.99
N LEU A 173 0.58 -4.00 18.10
CA LEU A 173 0.80 -5.44 18.20
C LEU A 173 1.48 -6.01 16.95
N TYR A 174 1.07 -5.56 15.76
CA TYR A 174 1.57 -6.08 14.50
C TYR A 174 2.94 -5.53 14.13
N TYR A 175 3.12 -4.21 14.18
CA TYR A 175 4.36 -3.57 13.77
C TYR A 175 5.41 -3.59 14.90
N GLY A 176 4.99 -3.55 16.16
CA GLY A 176 5.86 -3.21 17.27
C GLY A 176 6.20 -1.71 17.29
N PHE A 177 6.64 -1.23 18.45
CA PHE A 177 6.86 0.21 18.66
C PHE A 177 7.96 0.78 17.75
N ASP A 178 9.09 0.07 17.59
CA ASP A 178 10.20 0.54 16.76
C ASP A 178 9.78 0.75 15.30
N ALA A 179 9.02 -0.19 14.73
CA ALA A 179 8.52 -0.07 13.37
C ALA A 179 7.43 1.01 13.24
N VAL A 180 6.56 1.16 14.25
CA VAL A 180 5.61 2.29 14.33
C VAL A 180 6.35 3.64 14.19
N GLN A 181 7.49 3.81 14.86
CA GLN A 181 8.29 5.03 14.76
C GLN A 181 9.00 5.17 13.41
N GLN A 182 9.56 4.08 12.87
CA GLN A 182 10.23 4.08 11.56
C GLN A 182 9.25 4.41 10.42
N LEU A 183 8.04 3.87 10.51
CA LEU A 183 6.93 4.13 9.59
C LEU A 183 6.21 5.46 9.89
N ARG A 184 6.58 6.17 10.96
CA ARG A 184 5.97 7.45 11.39
C ARG A 184 4.48 7.36 11.69
N LEU A 185 4.00 6.17 12.05
CA LEU A 185 2.63 5.95 12.52
C LEU A 185 2.38 6.61 13.88
N ASP A 186 3.46 6.99 14.58
CA ASP A 186 3.42 7.78 15.80
C ASP A 186 3.39 9.31 15.56
N LEU A 187 3.51 9.80 14.32
CA LEU A 187 3.44 11.25 14.04
C LEU A 187 2.00 11.73 13.98
N TYR A 188 1.57 12.43 15.03
CA TYR A 188 0.21 12.91 15.19
C TYR A 188 0.00 14.29 14.58
N GLY A 189 -0.86 14.35 13.56
CA GLY A 189 -1.29 15.58 12.89
C GLY A 189 -2.50 16.26 13.56
N GLY A 190 -3.17 15.59 14.48
CA GLY A 190 -4.24 16.16 15.30
C GLY A 190 -5.53 15.33 15.32
N GLY A 191 -6.45 15.73 16.20
CA GLY A 191 -7.75 15.09 16.44
C GLY A 191 -8.84 16.14 16.54
N PHE A 192 -9.62 16.15 17.63
CA PHE A 192 -10.67 17.15 17.82
C PHE A 192 -10.15 18.59 17.63
N ASN A 193 -10.86 19.33 16.78
CA ASN A 193 -10.70 20.78 16.60
C ASN A 193 -12.00 21.31 15.99
N LEU A 194 -12.71 22.17 16.72
CA LEU A 194 -13.94 22.80 16.26
C LEU A 194 -13.63 23.86 15.20
N ARG A 195 -13.73 23.50 13.92
CA ARG A 195 -13.38 24.36 12.80
C ARG A 195 -14.13 24.02 11.51
N ALA A 196 -14.24 25.01 10.63
CA ALA A 196 -14.61 24.79 9.24
C ALA A 196 -13.58 23.90 8.50
N LYS A 197 -14.03 23.22 7.45
CA LYS A 197 -13.16 22.54 6.48
C LYS A 197 -12.21 23.58 5.87
N ARG A 198 -10.94 23.20 5.68
CA ARG A 198 -9.93 24.13 5.15
C ARG A 198 -10.33 24.55 3.74
N GLY A 199 -10.59 25.84 3.55
CA GLY A 199 -11.05 26.39 2.27
C GLY A 199 -12.52 26.11 1.94
N GLY A 200 -13.35 25.74 2.92
CA GLY A 200 -14.78 25.50 2.74
C GLY A 200 -15.64 26.21 3.79
N SER A 201 -16.96 26.12 3.63
CA SER A 201 -17.96 26.75 4.52
C SER A 201 -18.62 25.77 5.51
N SER A 202 -18.50 24.46 5.31
CA SER A 202 -19.04 23.44 6.23
C SER A 202 -18.03 23.04 7.29
N LEU A 203 -18.52 22.54 8.43
CA LEU A 203 -17.67 22.05 9.51
C LEU A 203 -16.89 20.80 9.09
N SER A 204 -15.66 20.70 9.59
CA SER A 204 -14.84 19.50 9.42
C SER A 204 -15.32 18.39 10.37
N THR A 205 -15.14 17.13 9.98
CA THR A 205 -15.34 15.94 10.84
C THR A 205 -14.51 16.01 12.13
N HIS A 206 -13.37 16.72 12.13
CA HIS A 206 -12.62 17.05 13.35
C HIS A 206 -13.46 17.80 14.39
N SER A 207 -14.49 18.54 13.99
CA SER A 207 -15.38 19.29 14.88
C SER A 207 -16.27 18.39 15.74
N TRP A 208 -16.44 17.13 15.37
CA TRP A 208 -17.16 16.14 16.19
C TRP A 208 -16.20 15.24 16.99
N GLY A 209 -14.87 15.38 16.82
CA GLY A 209 -13.90 14.50 17.47
C GLY A 209 -13.93 13.07 16.91
N ILE A 210 -14.28 12.92 15.63
CA ILE A 210 -14.43 11.63 14.93
C ILE A 210 -13.42 11.47 13.78
N ALA A 211 -12.38 12.32 13.75
CA ALA A 211 -11.37 12.30 12.70
C ALA A 211 -9.98 12.62 13.25
N PHE A 212 -8.98 12.00 12.62
CA PHE A 212 -7.58 12.06 13.03
C PHE A 212 -6.66 12.14 11.83
N ASP A 213 -5.60 12.93 11.96
CA ASP A 213 -4.57 13.08 10.95
C ASP A 213 -3.25 12.47 11.42
N PHE A 214 -2.55 11.75 10.55
CA PHE A 214 -1.26 11.12 10.82
C PHE A 214 -0.22 11.47 9.75
N ASP A 215 1.01 11.74 10.18
CA ASP A 215 2.15 12.11 9.34
C ASP A 215 1.83 13.17 8.25
N PRO A 216 1.26 14.35 8.61
CA PRO A 216 0.79 15.34 7.65
C PRO A 216 1.88 15.92 6.74
N ALA A 217 3.15 15.93 7.20
CA ALA A 217 4.28 16.44 6.43
C ALA A 217 4.58 15.60 5.17
N HIS A 218 4.34 14.29 5.24
CA HIS A 218 4.60 13.34 4.15
C HIS A 218 3.33 12.82 3.45
N ASN A 219 2.17 13.39 3.79
CA ASN A 219 0.85 12.98 3.30
C ASN A 219 -0.08 14.19 3.10
N GLN A 220 0.43 15.24 2.46
CA GLN A 220 -0.26 16.52 2.36
C GLN A 220 -1.62 16.39 1.66
N LEU A 221 -2.59 17.23 2.05
CA LEU A 221 -3.99 17.21 1.58
C LEU A 221 -4.20 16.93 0.08
N LYS A 222 -3.36 17.51 -0.80
CA LYS A 222 -3.52 17.38 -2.26
C LYS A 222 -2.63 16.30 -2.89
N TRP A 223 -1.88 15.56 -2.08
CA TRP A 223 -1.03 14.48 -2.57
C TRP A 223 -1.88 13.24 -2.83
N ASP A 224 -1.64 12.63 -3.99
CA ASP A 224 -2.17 11.32 -4.36
C ASP A 224 -1.20 10.21 -3.93
N SER A 225 -1.55 8.97 -4.25
CA SER A 225 -0.78 7.77 -3.95
C SER A 225 0.63 7.74 -4.53
N SER A 226 0.93 8.56 -5.55
CA SER A 226 2.29 8.64 -6.10
C SER A 226 3.25 9.40 -5.20
N LYS A 227 2.73 10.21 -4.27
CA LYS A 227 3.53 11.06 -3.37
C LYS A 227 3.34 10.73 -1.89
N ALA A 228 2.13 10.35 -1.49
CA ALA A 228 1.82 10.06 -0.09
C ALA A 228 2.57 8.83 0.42
N SER A 229 3.27 8.97 1.55
CA SER A 229 3.98 7.84 2.15
C SER A 229 3.03 6.75 2.61
N LEU A 230 1.89 7.12 3.20
CA LEU A 230 0.88 6.17 3.68
C LEU A 230 0.21 5.39 2.54
N ALA A 231 0.43 5.73 1.27
CA ALA A 231 -0.06 4.95 0.14
C ALA A 231 0.79 3.73 -0.19
N ARG A 232 1.98 3.61 0.42
CA ARG A 232 2.93 2.53 0.10
C ARG A 232 2.52 1.19 0.73
N PRO A 233 2.97 0.06 0.17
CA PRO A 233 2.56 -1.27 0.62
C PRO A 233 2.86 -1.57 2.09
N GLU A 234 3.93 -1.00 2.67
CA GLU A 234 4.28 -1.19 4.07
C GLU A 234 3.24 -0.64 5.07
N TYR A 235 2.26 0.14 4.60
CA TYR A 235 1.13 0.66 5.38
C TYR A 235 -0.16 -0.15 5.18
N ALA A 236 -0.12 -1.28 4.48
CA ALA A 236 -1.33 -2.07 4.18
C ALA A 236 -2.08 -2.49 5.47
N TYR A 237 -1.36 -3.00 6.48
CA TYR A 237 -1.99 -3.41 7.73
C TYR A 237 -2.50 -2.22 8.56
N TRP A 238 -1.87 -1.04 8.43
CA TRP A 238 -2.37 0.19 9.05
C TRP A 238 -3.77 0.52 8.54
N TRP A 239 -3.96 0.48 7.21
CA TRP A 239 -5.27 0.72 6.61
C TRP A 239 -6.28 -0.37 6.94
N GLN A 240 -5.85 -1.62 6.93
CA GLN A 240 -6.71 -2.75 7.29
C GLN A 240 -7.34 -2.56 8.68
N CYS A 241 -6.57 -2.17 9.70
CA CYS A 241 -7.11 -1.96 11.05
C CYS A 241 -8.22 -0.90 11.06
N TRP A 242 -8.02 0.24 10.40
CA TRP A 242 -9.03 1.29 10.29
C TRP A 242 -10.28 0.82 9.52
N GLU A 243 -10.09 0.14 8.38
CA GLU A 243 -11.15 -0.32 7.49
C GLU A 243 -12.02 -1.43 8.11
N GLU A 244 -11.43 -2.34 8.90
CA GLU A 244 -12.16 -3.38 9.66
C GLU A 244 -13.10 -2.78 10.72
N GLU A 245 -12.69 -1.67 11.31
CA GLU A 245 -13.46 -0.87 12.25
C GLU A 245 -14.36 0.16 11.54
N GLY A 246 -14.39 0.14 10.21
CA GLY A 246 -15.25 0.95 9.35
C GLY A 246 -14.89 2.40 9.18
N TRP A 247 -13.72 2.81 9.67
CA TRP A 247 -13.17 4.12 9.40
C TRP A 247 -12.87 4.27 7.91
N VAL A 248 -13.00 5.49 7.45
CA VAL A 248 -12.81 5.85 6.04
C VAL A 248 -11.60 6.76 5.92
N SER A 249 -10.77 6.50 4.92
CA SER A 249 -9.71 7.38 4.47
C SER A 249 -10.06 7.97 3.11
N LEU A 250 -9.95 9.30 2.99
CA LEU A 250 -10.07 9.98 1.69
C LEU A 250 -8.93 9.57 0.75
N GLY A 251 -7.76 9.23 1.29
CA GLY A 251 -6.63 8.71 0.51
C GLY A 251 -7.00 7.40 -0.17
N ARG A 252 -7.53 6.45 0.61
CA ARG A 252 -7.94 5.13 0.12
C ARG A 252 -9.14 5.20 -0.84
N SER A 253 -10.12 6.05 -0.55
CA SER A 253 -11.37 6.10 -1.34
C SER A 253 -11.37 7.09 -2.51
N ARG A 254 -10.61 8.18 -2.43
CA ARG A 254 -10.62 9.27 -3.42
C ARG A 254 -9.23 9.73 -3.86
N ASN A 255 -8.16 9.10 -3.36
CA ASN A 255 -6.77 9.37 -3.73
C ASN A 255 -6.30 10.80 -3.43
N TYR A 256 -6.72 11.38 -2.31
CA TYR A 256 -6.18 12.60 -1.73
C TYR A 256 -6.35 12.60 -0.21
N ASP A 257 -5.60 13.43 0.52
CA ASP A 257 -5.70 13.52 1.99
C ASP A 257 -5.37 12.20 2.71
N TRP A 258 -4.25 11.58 2.33
CA TRP A 258 -3.81 10.28 2.88
C TRP A 258 -3.50 10.31 4.38
N MET A 259 -3.28 11.49 4.98
CA MET A 259 -3.11 11.63 6.43
C MET A 259 -4.41 11.35 7.22
N HIS A 260 -5.56 11.47 6.57
CA HIS A 260 -6.85 11.60 7.23
C HIS A 260 -7.60 10.27 7.36
N VAL A 261 -8.14 10.02 8.55
CA VAL A 261 -9.15 8.98 8.83
C VAL A 261 -10.36 9.58 9.54
N GLN A 262 -11.56 9.10 9.20
CA GLN A 262 -12.81 9.54 9.83
C GLN A 262 -13.78 8.38 10.10
N ALA A 263 -14.49 8.45 11.22
CA ALA A 263 -15.63 7.59 11.53
C ALA A 263 -16.93 8.14 10.88
N ALA A 264 -16.88 8.38 9.57
CA ALA A 264 -18.01 8.83 8.77
C ALA A 264 -17.85 8.35 7.31
N ARG A 265 -18.95 7.95 6.69
CA ARG A 265 -19.02 7.41 5.32
C ARG A 265 -19.07 8.53 4.27
N LEU A 266 -18.66 8.24 3.03
CA LEU A 266 -18.62 9.19 1.92
C LEU A 266 -19.95 9.36 1.19
#